data_AF-A0A167UGU1-F1
#
_entry.id   AF-A0A167UGU1-F1
#
_cell.length_a   1.000
_cell.length_b   1.000
_cell.length_c   1.000
_cell.angle_alpha   90.00
_cell.angle_beta   90.00
_cell.angle_gamma   90.00
#
_symmetry.space_group_name_H-M   'P 1'
#
loop_
_entity.id
_entity.type
_entity.pdbx_description
1 polymer ?
#
loop_
_entity_poly.entity_id
_entity_poly.type
_entity_poly.pdbx_seq_one_letter_code
_entity_poly.pdbx_strand_id
1 'polypeptide(L)'
;SPLPDLVDTNYARSPSQEQLDQDALGKTKFDMSHINNKIARVQAVLKELLHAQKALQDYREEHRPLLSPIHHLPSKMLGDIFLHSLPDDWKHNINHYRCTVMLPGQVCRRWREVVTTMSTMWSL
;
A
#
# COMPACT_ATOMS: atom_id res chain seq x y z
N SER A 1 22.60 19.78 -37.61
CA SER A 1 22.39 21.24 -37.47
C SER A 1 23.12 21.94 -38.59
N PRO A 2 22.48 22.88 -39.32
CA PRO A 2 23.23 23.72 -40.24
C PRO A 2 23.95 24.80 -39.41
N LEU A 3 25.28 24.83 -39.54
CA LEU A 3 26.19 25.89 -39.07
C LEU A 3 26.31 26.20 -37.56
N PRO A 4 27.20 25.49 -36.83
CA PRO A 4 27.69 25.95 -35.52
C PRO A 4 28.61 27.19 -35.60
N ASP A 5 29.15 27.52 -36.78
CA ASP A 5 30.20 28.55 -36.93
C ASP A 5 29.72 30.02 -36.94
N LEU A 6 28.41 30.28 -36.80
CA LEU A 6 27.86 31.63 -36.91
C LEU A 6 27.16 32.17 -35.65
N VAL A 7 27.18 31.42 -34.54
CA VAL A 7 26.49 31.84 -33.31
C VAL A 7 27.24 32.96 -32.57
N ASP A 8 28.51 33.21 -32.91
CA ASP A 8 29.40 34.13 -32.18
C ASP A 8 30.15 35.15 -33.08
N THR A 9 29.66 35.40 -34.30
CA THR A 9 30.25 36.39 -35.21
C THR A 9 29.32 37.60 -35.37
N ASN A 10 29.85 38.81 -35.21
CA ASN A 10 29.15 40.11 -35.39
C ASN A 10 28.73 40.39 -36.86
N TYR A 11 28.50 39.34 -37.65
CA TYR A 11 28.12 39.46 -39.05
C TYR A 11 26.60 39.68 -39.15
N ALA A 12 26.19 40.77 -39.79
CA ALA A 12 24.78 41.05 -40.04
C ALA A 12 24.19 39.92 -40.91
N ARG A 13 23.22 39.19 -40.37
CA ARG A 13 22.61 38.04 -41.03
C ARG A 13 21.74 38.51 -42.21
N SER A 14 21.72 37.75 -43.30
CA SER A 14 20.85 38.08 -44.43
C SER A 14 19.39 37.70 -44.14
N PRO A 15 18.39 38.34 -44.77
CA PRO A 15 16.97 38.04 -44.56
C PRO A 15 16.60 36.57 -44.81
N SER A 16 17.27 35.94 -45.79
CA SER A 16 17.06 34.52 -46.13
C SER A 16 17.57 33.55 -45.05
N GLN A 17 18.65 33.91 -44.36
CA GLN A 17 19.19 33.11 -43.26
C GLN A 17 18.31 33.29 -42.01
N GLU A 18 17.84 34.50 -41.74
CA GLU A 18 16.90 34.76 -40.65
C GLU A 18 15.60 33.95 -40.79
N GLN A 19 15.06 33.80 -42.00
CA GLN A 19 13.89 32.95 -42.25
C GLN A 19 14.17 31.47 -42.00
N LEU A 20 15.31 30.95 -42.47
CA LEU A 20 15.69 29.55 -42.22
C LEU A 20 15.82 29.24 -40.72
N ASP A 21 16.37 30.19 -39.95
CA ASP A 21 16.51 30.04 -38.50
C ASP A 21 15.15 30.12 -37.79
N GLN A 22 14.25 31.00 -38.23
CA GLN A 22 12.89 31.07 -37.70
C GLN A 22 12.11 29.79 -37.97
N ASP A 23 12.22 29.22 -39.17
CA ASP A 23 11.58 27.95 -39.54
C ASP A 23 12.14 26.78 -38.71
N ALA A 24 13.47 26.72 -38.55
CA ALA A 24 14.12 25.71 -37.71
C ALA A 24 13.70 25.81 -36.23
N LEU A 25 13.59 27.02 -35.70
CA LEU A 25 13.08 27.27 -34.35
C LEU A 25 11.59 26.91 -34.22
N GLY A 26 10.77 27.23 -35.23
CA GLY A 26 9.37 26.85 -35.30
C GLY A 26 9.19 25.34 -35.27
N LYS A 27 9.97 24.62 -36.08
CA LYS A 27 9.99 23.16 -36.11
C LYS A 27 10.41 22.56 -34.76
N THR A 28 11.47 23.10 -34.15
CA THR A 28 11.95 22.65 -32.84
C THR A 28 10.91 22.85 -31.75
N LYS A 29 10.21 24.00 -31.73
CA LYS A 29 9.12 24.28 -30.79
C LYS A 29 7.96 23.30 -30.97
N PHE A 30 7.59 22.99 -32.21
CA PHE A 30 6.55 22.01 -32.50
C PHE A 30 6.93 20.62 -31.99
N ASP A 31 8.15 20.15 -32.28
CA ASP A 31 8.62 18.83 -31.86
C ASP A 31 8.71 18.73 -30.33
N MET A 32 9.15 19.80 -29.65
CA MET A 32 9.17 19.87 -28.18
C MET A 32 7.75 19.82 -27.59
N SER A 33 6.80 20.56 -28.15
CA SER A 33 5.39 20.50 -27.73
C SER A 33 4.81 19.10 -27.90
N HIS A 34 5.11 18.44 -29.02
CA HIS A 34 4.67 17.08 -29.28
C HIS A 34 5.25 16.06 -28.29
N ILE A 35 6.53 16.17 -27.93
CA ILE A 35 7.16 15.32 -26.90
C ILE A 35 6.54 15.59 -25.53
N ASN A 36 6.34 16.86 -25.15
CA ASN A 36 5.74 17.22 -23.87
C ASN A 36 4.30 16.68 -23.74
N ASN A 37 3.52 16.70 -24.81
CA ASN A 37 2.19 16.08 -24.84
C ASN A 37 2.26 14.56 -24.62
N LYS A 38 3.22 13.87 -25.23
CA LYS A 38 3.43 12.44 -24.99
C LYS A 38 3.82 12.15 -23.54
N ILE A 39 4.72 12.96 -22.97
CA ILE A 39 5.12 12.86 -21.56
C ILE A 39 3.88 13.03 -20.66
N ALA A 40 3.10 14.09 -20.87
CA ALA A 40 1.89 14.35 -20.09
C ALA A 40 0.89 13.18 -20.17
N ARG A 41 0.69 12.61 -21.36
CA ARG A 41 -0.18 11.44 -21.55
C ARG A 41 0.34 10.21 -20.79
N VAL A 42 1.62 9.89 -20.88
CA VAL A 42 2.20 8.74 -20.16
C VAL A 42 2.13 8.96 -18.65
N GLN A 43 2.39 10.17 -18.17
CA GLN A 43 2.25 10.51 -16.75
C GLN A 43 0.82 10.36 -16.25
N ALA A 44 -0.18 10.74 -17.04
CA ALA A 44 -1.59 10.55 -16.69
C ALA A 44 -1.93 9.05 -16.54
N VAL A 45 -1.55 8.23 -17.53
CA VAL A 45 -1.77 6.77 -17.47
C VAL A 45 -1.04 6.16 -16.28
N LEU A 46 0.21 6.56 -16.02
CA LEU A 46 0.97 6.07 -14.86
C LEU A 46 0.27 6.42 -13.54
N LYS A 47 -0.24 7.65 -13.41
CA LYS A 47 -0.97 8.09 -12.22
C LYS A 47 -2.24 7.25 -12.00
N GLU A 48 -3.00 7.00 -13.04
CA GLU A 48 -4.21 6.15 -12.97
C GLU A 48 -3.86 4.72 -12.53
N LEU A 49 -2.83 4.13 -13.12
CA LEU A 49 -2.39 2.78 -12.77
C LEU A 49 -1.87 2.68 -11.32
N LEU A 50 -1.13 3.68 -10.85
CA LEU A 50 -0.66 3.73 -9.46
C LEU A 50 -1.84 3.85 -8.48
N HIS A 51 -2.84 4.65 -8.82
CA HIS A 51 -4.06 4.75 -8.01
C HIS A 51 -4.82 3.42 -7.96
N ALA A 52 -4.99 2.75 -9.10
CA ALA A 52 -5.63 1.44 -9.16
C ALA A 52 -4.84 0.38 -8.38
N GLN A 53 -3.50 0.37 -8.51
CA GLN A 53 -2.63 -0.51 -7.74
C GLN A 53 -2.80 -0.30 -6.24
N LYS A 54 -2.82 0.96 -5.78
CA LYS A 54 -3.01 1.30 -4.38
C LYS A 54 -4.36 0.81 -3.85
N ALA A 55 -5.44 1.04 -4.61
CA ALA A 55 -6.77 0.57 -4.23
C ALA A 55 -6.82 -0.97 -4.08
N LEU A 56 -6.17 -1.71 -4.99
CA LEU A 56 -6.09 -3.18 -4.90
C LEU A 56 -5.23 -3.66 -3.73
N GLN A 57 -4.15 -2.94 -3.41
CA GLN A 57 -3.34 -3.23 -2.23
C GLN A 57 -4.15 -3.02 -0.95
N ASP A 58 -4.89 -1.92 -0.86
CA ASP A 58 -5.74 -1.61 0.30
C ASP A 58 -6.82 -2.67 0.49
N TYR A 59 -7.52 -3.05 -0.59
CA TYR A 59 -8.47 -4.15 -0.57
C TYR A 59 -7.84 -5.45 -0.05
N ARG A 60 -6.65 -5.80 -0.55
CA ARG A 60 -5.96 -7.02 -0.13
C ARG A 60 -5.57 -7.00 1.34
N GLU A 61 -5.02 -5.90 1.84
CA GLU A 61 -4.62 -5.80 3.25
C GLU A 61 -5.82 -5.74 4.20
N GLU A 62 -6.95 -5.18 3.77
CA GLU A 62 -8.20 -5.24 4.55
C GLU A 62 -8.74 -6.67 4.67
N HIS A 63 -8.63 -7.47 3.62
CA HIS A 63 -9.21 -8.83 3.56
C HIS A 63 -8.24 -9.92 4.02
N ARG A 64 -6.93 -9.68 3.98
CA ARG A 64 -5.91 -10.65 4.40
C ARG A 64 -6.10 -11.16 5.84
N PRO A 65 -6.42 -10.32 6.85
CA PRO A 65 -6.69 -10.78 8.20
C PRO A 65 -7.84 -11.78 8.25
N LEU A 66 -8.89 -11.62 7.44
CA LEU A 66 -10.04 -12.52 7.41
C LEU A 66 -9.65 -13.96 7.02
N LEU A 67 -8.59 -14.10 6.22
CA LEU A 67 -8.05 -15.39 5.80
C LEU A 67 -7.07 -15.99 6.82
N SER A 68 -6.77 -15.31 7.92
CA SER A 68 -5.86 -15.83 8.93
C SER A 68 -6.40 -17.16 9.49
N PRO A 69 -5.56 -18.21 9.64
CA PRO A 69 -5.98 -19.52 10.14
C PRO A 69 -6.72 -19.45 11.47
N ILE A 70 -6.40 -18.45 12.29
CA ILE A 70 -7.00 -18.27 13.60
C ILE A 70 -8.50 -17.97 13.54
N HIS A 71 -8.99 -17.38 12.44
CA HIS A 71 -10.42 -17.16 12.21
C HIS A 71 -11.16 -18.44 11.79
N HIS A 72 -10.44 -19.48 11.36
CA HIS A 72 -11.00 -20.75 10.88
C HIS A 72 -10.83 -21.92 11.84
N LEU A 73 -10.01 -21.78 12.90
CA LEU A 73 -9.84 -22.81 13.92
C LEU A 73 -11.18 -23.17 14.57
N PRO A 74 -11.48 -24.44 14.84
CA PRO A 74 -12.63 -24.82 15.67
C PRO A 74 -12.53 -24.21 17.07
N SER A 75 -13.68 -23.87 17.69
CA SER A 75 -13.73 -23.30 19.04
C SER A 75 -13.00 -24.15 20.09
N LYS A 76 -13.05 -25.48 19.95
CA LYS A 76 -12.34 -26.42 20.83
C LYS A 76 -10.82 -26.21 20.77
N MET A 77 -10.24 -26.22 19.56
CA MET A 77 -8.79 -26.04 19.38
C MET A 77 -8.34 -24.66 19.87
N LEU A 78 -9.14 -23.63 19.63
CA LEU A 78 -8.85 -22.29 20.11
C LEU A 78 -8.83 -22.23 21.65
N GLY A 79 -9.77 -22.93 22.30
CA GLY A 79 -9.78 -23.09 23.74
C GLY A 79 -8.60 -23.87 24.29
N ASP A 80 -8.19 -24.95 23.63
CA ASP A 80 -7.00 -25.73 24.01
C ASP A 80 -5.74 -24.85 23.94
N ILE A 81 -5.60 -24.04 22.88
CA ILE A 81 -4.50 -23.06 22.76
C ILE A 81 -4.52 -22.08 23.93
N PHE A 82 -5.67 -21.50 24.26
CA PHE A 82 -5.78 -20.56 25.38
C PHE A 82 -5.37 -21.21 26.70
N LEU A 83 -5.80 -22.45 26.98
CA LEU A 83 -5.40 -23.18 28.19
C LEU A 83 -3.88 -23.38 28.26
N HIS A 84 -3.25 -23.75 27.14
CA HIS A 84 -1.80 -23.91 27.04
C HIS A 84 -1.02 -22.59 27.11
N SER A 85 -1.71 -21.46 26.95
CA SER A 85 -1.11 -20.12 27.02
C SER A 85 -1.12 -19.55 28.44
N LEU A 86 -1.77 -20.21 29.40
CA LEU A 86 -1.88 -19.75 30.78
C LEU A 86 -0.58 -20.08 31.56
N PRO A 87 -0.15 -19.24 32.51
CA PRO A 87 0.98 -19.53 33.40
C PRO A 87 0.73 -20.79 34.24
N ASP A 88 1.72 -21.65 34.48
CA ASP A 88 1.54 -22.94 35.20
C ASP A 88 0.82 -22.82 36.56
N ASP A 89 0.95 -21.68 37.24
CA ASP A 89 0.35 -21.40 38.54
C ASP A 89 -1.03 -20.74 38.48
N TRP A 90 -1.63 -20.59 37.29
CA TRP A 90 -2.86 -19.81 37.06
C TRP A 90 -4.04 -20.19 37.96
N LYS A 91 -4.10 -21.43 38.46
CA LYS A 91 -5.15 -21.94 39.36
C LYS A 91 -4.99 -21.54 40.84
N HIS A 92 -3.81 -21.09 41.27
CA HIS A 92 -3.49 -20.90 42.69
C HIS A 92 -3.99 -19.56 43.25
N ASN A 93 -4.41 -18.62 42.40
CA ASN A 93 -4.92 -17.32 42.82
C ASN A 93 -6.24 -17.02 42.10
N ILE A 94 -7.37 -17.18 42.80
CA ILE A 94 -8.74 -17.04 42.26
C ILE A 94 -8.98 -15.65 41.61
N ASN A 95 -8.42 -14.58 42.20
CA ASN A 95 -8.58 -13.23 41.67
C ASN A 95 -7.75 -13.01 40.40
N HIS A 96 -6.54 -13.58 40.34
CA HIS A 96 -5.68 -13.50 39.17
C HIS A 96 -6.18 -14.39 38.04
N TYR A 97 -6.61 -15.60 38.37
CA TYR A 97 -7.20 -16.61 37.49
C TYR A 97 -8.26 -16.05 36.54
N ARG A 98 -9.29 -15.40 37.09
CA ARG A 98 -10.40 -14.86 36.27
C ARG A 98 -9.91 -13.81 35.29
N CYS A 99 -9.00 -12.94 35.71
CA CYS A 99 -8.41 -11.95 34.83
C CYS A 99 -7.59 -12.62 33.72
N THR A 100 -6.72 -13.57 34.07
CA THR A 100 -5.80 -14.25 33.15
C THR A 100 -6.54 -15.09 32.11
N VAL A 101 -7.57 -15.83 32.51
CA VAL A 101 -8.41 -16.61 31.58
C VAL A 101 -9.28 -15.72 30.69
N MET A 102 -9.62 -14.50 31.13
CA MET A 102 -10.37 -13.54 30.31
C MET A 102 -9.51 -12.76 29.32
N LEU A 103 -8.18 -12.80 29.42
CA LEU A 103 -7.28 -12.05 28.53
C LEU A 103 -7.53 -12.34 27.04
N PRO A 104 -7.70 -13.60 26.58
CA PRO A 104 -8.01 -13.88 25.17
C PRO A 104 -9.35 -13.27 24.72
N GLY A 105 -10.31 -13.11 25.64
CA GLY A 105 -11.62 -12.50 25.37
C GLY A 105 -11.58 -11.00 25.03
N GLN A 106 -10.43 -10.35 25.21
CA GLN A 106 -10.20 -8.96 24.80
C GLN A 106 -9.80 -8.81 23.32
N VAL A 107 -9.44 -9.91 22.64
CA VAL A 107 -8.97 -9.87 21.25
C VAL A 107 -10.12 -9.64 20.28
N CYS A 108 -11.18 -10.46 20.36
CA CYS A 108 -12.39 -10.26 19.55
C CYS A 108 -13.60 -10.96 20.19
N ARG A 109 -14.80 -10.67 19.67
CA ARG A 109 -16.07 -11.26 20.12
C ARG A 109 -16.03 -12.79 20.11
N ARG A 110 -15.52 -13.41 19.05
CA ARG A 110 -15.47 -14.88 18.92
C ARG A 110 -14.58 -15.51 20.00
N TRP A 111 -13.43 -14.91 20.31
CA TRP A 111 -12.54 -15.41 21.36
C TRP A 111 -13.20 -15.29 22.73
N ARG A 112 -13.92 -14.19 22.97
CA ARG A 112 -14.72 -14.00 24.18
C ARG A 112 -15.79 -15.09 24.32
N GLU A 113 -16.52 -15.38 23.24
CA GLU A 113 -17.53 -16.45 23.22
C GLU A 113 -16.91 -17.81 23.59
N VAL A 114 -15.77 -18.16 22.98
CA VAL A 114 -15.04 -19.40 23.29
C VAL A 114 -14.65 -19.45 24.77
N VAL A 115 -14.03 -18.39 25.27
CA VAL A 115 -13.62 -18.30 26.68
C VAL A 115 -14.81 -18.42 27.64
N THR A 116 -15.95 -17.80 27.33
CA THR A 116 -17.16 -17.87 28.19
C THR A 116 -17.90 -19.19 28.13
N THR A 117 -17.83 -19.91 27.01
CA THR A 117 -18.60 -21.14 26.78
C THR A 117 -17.84 -22.40 27.20
N MET A 118 -16.51 -22.32 27.32
CA MET A 118 -15.71 -23.50 27.63
C MET A 118 -15.66 -23.77 29.14
N SER A 119 -16.44 -24.74 29.61
CA SER A 119 -16.56 -25.08 31.02
C SER A 119 -15.23 -25.45 31.69
N THR A 120 -14.29 -26.05 30.96
CA THR A 120 -12.95 -26.42 31.48
C THR A 120 -12.10 -25.22 31.88
N MET A 121 -12.35 -24.03 31.32
CA MET A 121 -11.70 -22.79 31.74
C MET A 121 -12.28 -22.21 33.02
N TRP A 122 -13.48 -22.66 33.44
CA TRP A 122 -14.23 -22.19 34.61
C TRP A 122 -14.34 -23.23 35.72
N SER A 123 -13.84 -24.44 35.46
CA SER A 123 -13.79 -25.54 36.41
C SER A 123 -12.53 -25.36 37.26
N LEU A 124 -12.73 -24.84 38.47
CA LEU A 124 -11.72 -24.80 39.54
C LEU A 124 -11.48 -26.20 40.08
#